data_AF-A0A9E0KN10-F1
#
_entry.id   AF-A0A9E0KN10-F1
#
_cell.length_a   1.000
_cell.length_b   1.000
_cell.length_c   1.000
_cell.angle_alpha   90.00
_cell.angle_beta   90.00
_cell.angle_gamma   90.00
#
_symmetry.space_group_name_H-M   'P 1'
#
loop_
_entity.id
_entity.type
_entity.pdbx_description
1 polymer ?
#
loop_
_entity_poly.entity_id
_entity_poly.type
_entity_poly.pdbx_seq_one_letter_code
_entity_poly.pdbx_strand_id
1 'polypeptide(L)'
;MPEAHYEPGQSFTLQFAWRTPEGEYLRALFQAEVLELVAGADKYIVCLSQFLAGREDDDEGNVKPLDTLEGEYWDLVRGLQGRIITIAYEADDGDPLYLRLATLTGEHNFFSRYEDAAVISRGIQARMDRLSKKEDPNATVTSASDGSSASSDT
;
A
#
# COMPACT_ATOMS: atom_id res chain seq x y z
N MET A 1 -14.83 -15.69 6.06
CA MET A 1 -14.27 -14.51 6.77
C MET A 1 -14.13 -13.42 5.71
N PRO A 2 -13.55 -12.24 5.94
CA PRO A 2 -13.04 -11.46 4.81
C PRO A 2 -11.99 -12.31 4.08
N GLU A 3 -11.98 -12.28 2.76
CA GLU A 3 -11.05 -13.04 1.93
C GLU A 3 -10.39 -12.08 0.93
N ALA A 4 -9.10 -12.27 0.68
CA ALA A 4 -8.35 -11.42 -0.25
C ALA A 4 -8.61 -11.88 -1.68
N HIS A 5 -9.19 -11.00 -2.50
CA HIS A 5 -9.37 -11.25 -3.93
C HIS A 5 -8.14 -10.88 -4.78
N TYR A 6 -7.18 -10.13 -4.20
CA TYR A 6 -6.00 -9.62 -4.90
C TYR A 6 -4.67 -9.99 -4.21
N GLU A 7 -3.67 -10.33 -5.02
CA GLU A 7 -2.31 -10.70 -4.58
C GLU A 7 -1.30 -9.54 -4.75
N PRO A 8 -0.16 -9.54 -4.05
CA PRO A 8 0.89 -8.53 -4.22
C PRO A 8 1.37 -8.37 -5.67
N GLY A 9 1.47 -7.12 -6.13
CA GLY A 9 1.75 -6.76 -7.52
C GLY A 9 0.51 -6.71 -8.44
N GLN A 10 -0.68 -7.07 -7.95
CA GLN A 10 -1.93 -6.78 -8.63
C GLN A 10 -2.47 -5.39 -8.26
N SER A 11 -3.51 -4.94 -8.94
CA SER A 11 -4.21 -3.69 -8.62
C SER A 11 -5.73 -3.82 -8.72
N PHE A 12 -6.42 -3.03 -7.91
CA PHE A 12 -7.87 -2.83 -7.96
C PHE A 12 -8.21 -1.33 -7.90
N THR A 13 -9.49 -0.98 -8.02
CA THR A 13 -9.96 0.41 -7.90
C THR A 13 -10.51 0.64 -6.50
N LEU A 14 -9.95 1.60 -5.76
CA LEU A 14 -10.51 2.08 -4.51
C LEU A 14 -11.37 3.32 -4.76
N GLN A 15 -12.55 3.37 -4.14
CA GLN A 15 -13.35 4.60 -4.06
C GLN A 15 -13.36 5.12 -2.61
N PHE A 16 -13.00 6.40 -2.44
CA PHE A 16 -13.14 7.12 -1.19
C PHE A 16 -14.23 8.18 -1.31
N ALA A 17 -14.97 8.40 -0.22
CA ALA A 17 -15.96 9.47 -0.10
C ALA A 17 -15.72 10.27 1.20
N TRP A 18 -15.68 11.60 1.08
CA TRP A 18 -15.65 12.52 2.23
C TRP A 18 -16.87 13.45 2.17
N ARG A 19 -17.21 14.07 3.31
CA ARG A 19 -18.18 15.17 3.38
C ARG A 19 -17.47 16.47 3.78
N THR A 20 -17.74 17.56 3.08
CA THR A 20 -17.20 18.90 3.39
C THR A 20 -17.93 19.54 4.58
N PRO A 21 -17.39 20.62 5.19
CA PRO A 21 -18.11 21.39 6.21
C PRO A 21 -19.40 22.02 5.68
N GLU A 22 -19.45 22.34 4.39
CA GLU A 22 -20.59 22.90 3.67
C GLU A 22 -21.71 21.87 3.47
N GLY A 23 -21.41 20.57 3.59
CA GLY A 23 -22.35 19.46 3.51
C GLY A 23 -22.31 18.67 2.21
N GLU A 24 -21.47 19.07 1.26
CA GLU A 24 -21.24 18.45 -0.05
C GLU A 24 -20.40 17.17 0.07
N TYR A 25 -20.41 16.30 -0.94
CA TYR A 25 -19.67 15.04 -0.96
C TYR A 25 -18.58 15.00 -2.04
N LEU A 26 -17.34 14.79 -1.61
CA LEU A 26 -16.18 14.57 -2.48
C LEU A 26 -16.00 13.06 -2.69
N ARG A 27 -16.06 12.57 -3.94
CA ARG A 27 -15.81 11.16 -4.29
C ARG A 27 -14.58 11.04 -5.19
N ALA A 28 -13.58 10.28 -4.76
CA ALA A 28 -12.35 10.06 -5.52
C ALA A 28 -12.16 8.57 -5.81
N LEU A 29 -11.69 8.26 -7.03
CA LEU A 29 -11.30 6.92 -7.44
C LEU A 29 -9.77 6.88 -7.62
N PHE A 30 -9.13 5.87 -7.04
CA PHE A 30 -7.70 5.61 -7.15
C PHE A 30 -7.45 4.19 -7.66
N GLN A 31 -6.39 3.99 -8.44
CA GLN A 31 -5.80 2.67 -8.58
C GLN A 31 -5.01 2.36 -7.30
N ALA A 32 -5.29 1.20 -6.72
CA ALA A 32 -4.65 0.68 -5.53
C ALA A 32 -3.79 -0.53 -5.92
N GLU A 33 -2.48 -0.41 -5.82
CA GLU A 33 -1.52 -1.51 -6.05
C GLU A 33 -1.27 -2.25 -4.73
N VAL A 34 -1.47 -3.57 -4.71
CA VAL A 34 -1.25 -4.39 -3.50
C VAL A 34 0.25 -4.62 -3.29
N LEU A 35 0.76 -4.23 -2.13
CA LEU A 35 2.16 -4.40 -1.75
C LEU A 35 2.38 -5.62 -0.84
N GLU A 36 1.45 -5.86 0.09
CA GLU A 36 1.51 -6.99 1.05
C GLU A 36 0.13 -7.33 1.61
N LEU A 37 -0.07 -8.61 1.97
CA LEU A 37 -1.26 -9.12 2.67
C LEU A 37 -0.97 -9.29 4.17
N VAL A 38 -1.85 -8.76 5.02
CA VAL A 38 -1.80 -8.91 6.48
C VAL A 38 -2.94 -9.82 6.92
N ALA A 39 -2.85 -11.10 6.56
CA ALA A 39 -3.89 -12.11 6.76
C ALA A 39 -4.26 -12.36 8.25
N GLY A 40 -3.41 -11.97 9.20
CA GLY A 40 -3.74 -11.99 10.63
C GLY A 40 -4.60 -10.82 11.12
N ALA A 41 -5.00 -9.91 10.22
CA ALA A 41 -5.77 -8.71 10.52
C ALA A 41 -6.74 -8.32 9.37
N ASP A 42 -7.00 -9.24 8.44
CA ASP A 42 -7.92 -9.14 7.30
C ASP A 42 -7.72 -7.90 6.41
N LYS A 43 -6.45 -7.61 6.05
CA LYS A 43 -6.05 -6.33 5.42
C LYS A 43 -5.03 -6.45 4.29
N TYR A 44 -5.18 -5.57 3.31
CA TYR A 44 -4.15 -5.18 2.35
C TYR A 44 -3.25 -4.07 2.93
N ILE A 45 -2.00 -4.05 2.48
CA ILE A 45 -1.17 -2.85 2.40
C ILE A 45 -1.14 -2.45 0.92
N VAL A 46 -1.61 -1.24 0.59
CA VAL A 46 -1.69 -0.77 -0.81
C VAL A 46 -0.99 0.56 -1.01
N CYS A 47 -0.48 0.78 -2.23
CA CYS A 47 -0.09 2.09 -2.74
C CYS A 47 -1.23 2.69 -3.58
N LEU A 48 -1.60 3.95 -3.33
CA LEU A 48 -2.53 4.70 -4.17
C LEU A 48 -1.82 5.20 -5.44
N SER A 49 -1.42 4.29 -6.33
CA SER A 49 -0.45 4.54 -7.40
C SER A 49 -0.91 5.58 -8.43
N GLN A 50 -2.22 5.68 -8.70
CA GLN A 50 -2.78 6.66 -9.63
C GLN A 50 -4.14 7.22 -9.16
N PHE A 51 -4.33 8.54 -9.22
CA PHE A 51 -5.66 9.15 -9.19
C PHE A 51 -6.36 8.95 -10.55
N LEU A 52 -7.55 8.34 -10.55
CA LEU A 52 -8.27 7.96 -11.77
C LEU A 52 -9.37 8.98 -12.13
N ALA A 53 -10.19 9.36 -11.16
CA ALA A 53 -11.31 10.27 -11.36
C ALA A 53 -11.76 10.94 -10.05
N GLY A 54 -12.32 12.14 -10.18
CA GLY A 54 -13.06 12.83 -9.13
C GLY A 54 -14.51 13.05 -9.55
N ARG A 55 -15.40 13.09 -8.57
CA ARG A 55 -16.79 13.53 -8.69
C ARG A 55 -17.15 14.28 -7.41
N GLU A 56 -17.99 15.30 -7.54
CA GLU A 56 -18.52 16.05 -6.41
C GLU A 56 -20.05 16.03 -6.49
N ASP A 57 -20.70 15.78 -5.35
CA ASP A 57 -22.14 15.86 -5.21
C ASP A 57 -22.49 17.01 -4.25
N ASP A 58 -23.58 17.73 -4.49
CA ASP A 58 -24.15 18.66 -3.52
C ASP A 58 -24.76 17.92 -2.30
N ASP A 59 -25.35 18.65 -1.35
CA ASP A 59 -25.94 18.05 -0.14
C ASP A 59 -27.29 17.34 -0.39
N GLU A 60 -27.92 17.55 -1.55
CA GLU A 60 -29.06 16.77 -2.05
C GLU A 60 -28.62 15.50 -2.81
N GLY A 61 -27.36 15.43 -3.26
CA GLY A 61 -26.77 14.30 -3.99
C GLY A 61 -26.71 14.47 -5.51
N ASN A 62 -26.98 15.67 -6.04
CA ASN A 62 -26.85 15.98 -7.47
C ASN A 62 -25.39 16.18 -7.86
N VAL A 63 -25.01 15.74 -9.06
CA VAL A 63 -23.62 15.82 -9.56
C VAL A 63 -23.26 17.25 -9.94
N LYS A 64 -22.23 17.82 -9.31
CA LYS A 64 -21.68 19.13 -9.68
C LYS A 64 -20.84 19.04 -10.97
N PRO A 65 -20.72 20.13 -11.76
CA PRO A 65 -19.90 20.17 -12.97
C PRO A 65 -18.42 19.80 -12.73
N LEU A 66 -17.73 19.29 -13.77
CA LEU A 66 -16.33 18.84 -13.64
C LEU A 66 -15.34 19.97 -13.34
N ASP A 67 -15.72 21.21 -13.61
CA ASP A 67 -15.01 22.44 -13.23
C ASP A 67 -15.10 22.77 -11.73
N THR A 68 -15.89 22.04 -10.93
CA THR A 68 -15.79 22.12 -9.45
C THR A 68 -14.71 21.21 -8.87
N LEU A 69 -14.02 20.39 -9.68
CA LEU A 69 -12.93 19.51 -9.22
C LEU A 69 -11.61 20.29 -8.93
N GLU A 70 -11.73 21.52 -8.42
CA GLU A 70 -10.67 22.48 -8.15
C GLU A 70 -10.74 22.97 -6.69
N GLY A 71 -9.64 23.54 -6.17
CA GLY A 71 -9.57 24.10 -4.82
C GLY A 71 -9.06 23.14 -3.74
N GLU A 72 -8.95 23.65 -2.51
CA GLU A 72 -8.13 23.08 -1.43
C GLU A 72 -8.40 21.59 -1.14
N TYR A 73 -9.66 21.18 -1.04
CA TYR A 73 -9.97 19.77 -0.79
C TYR A 73 -9.60 18.85 -1.98
N TRP A 74 -9.71 19.32 -3.22
CA TRP A 74 -9.28 18.55 -4.40
C TRP A 74 -7.76 18.50 -4.52
N ASP A 75 -7.04 19.56 -4.13
CA ASP A 75 -5.57 19.53 -4.02
C ASP A 75 -5.10 18.53 -2.95
N LEU A 76 -5.77 18.50 -1.79
CA LEU A 76 -5.52 17.47 -0.75
C LEU A 76 -5.82 16.06 -1.27
N VAL A 77 -6.91 15.85 -2.00
CA VAL A 77 -7.24 14.54 -2.62
C VAL A 77 -6.16 14.12 -3.62
N ARG A 78 -5.72 15.02 -4.50
CA ARG A 78 -4.64 14.76 -5.46
C ARG A 78 -3.32 14.44 -4.75
N GLY A 79 -3.05 15.08 -3.61
CA GLY A 79 -1.92 14.81 -2.71
C GLY A 79 -1.93 13.42 -2.04
N LEU A 80 -3.02 12.64 -2.19
CA LEU A 80 -3.08 11.24 -1.75
C LEU A 80 -2.47 10.26 -2.76
N GLN A 81 -2.13 10.68 -3.98
CA GLN A 81 -1.44 9.80 -4.93
C GLN A 81 -0.02 9.45 -4.43
N GLY A 82 0.37 8.18 -4.55
CA GLY A 82 1.63 7.63 -4.05
C GLY A 82 1.65 7.31 -2.55
N ARG A 83 0.57 7.59 -1.80
CA ARG A 83 0.47 7.23 -0.38
C ARG A 83 0.32 5.72 -0.21
N ILE A 84 1.00 5.18 0.80
CA ILE A 84 0.82 3.79 1.24
C ILE A 84 -0.13 3.77 2.44
N ILE A 85 -1.12 2.89 2.42
CA ILE A 85 -2.13 2.74 3.49
C ILE A 85 -2.40 1.27 3.83
N THR A 86 -2.94 1.03 5.03
CA THR A 86 -3.55 -0.25 5.41
C THR A 86 -5.06 -0.17 5.20
N ILE A 87 -5.66 -1.15 4.54
CA ILE A 87 -7.09 -1.16 4.20
C ILE A 87 -7.66 -2.58 4.31
N ALA A 88 -8.93 -2.72 4.69
CA ALA A 88 -9.57 -4.03 4.88
C ALA A 88 -9.73 -4.78 3.55
N TYR A 89 -9.83 -6.11 3.58
CA TYR A 89 -10.03 -6.89 2.35
C TYR A 89 -11.35 -6.55 1.65
N GLU A 90 -12.42 -6.30 2.41
CA GLU A 90 -13.74 -5.96 1.86
C GLU A 90 -13.75 -4.69 0.99
N ALA A 91 -12.73 -3.81 1.10
CA ALA A 91 -12.66 -2.59 0.32
C ALA A 91 -12.37 -2.79 -1.18
N ASP A 92 -12.20 -4.04 -1.64
CA ASP A 92 -12.04 -4.37 -3.06
C ASP A 92 -13.37 -4.70 -3.77
N ASP A 93 -14.51 -4.66 -3.06
CA ASP A 93 -15.86 -4.86 -3.61
C ASP A 93 -16.31 -3.73 -4.57
N GLY A 94 -15.67 -2.56 -4.47
CA GLY A 94 -15.91 -1.38 -5.30
C GLY A 94 -16.84 -0.33 -4.68
N ASP A 95 -17.35 -0.55 -3.47
CA ASP A 95 -18.22 0.43 -2.79
C ASP A 95 -17.42 1.61 -2.18
N PRO A 96 -18.01 2.82 -2.10
CA PRO A 96 -17.35 3.99 -1.53
C PRO A 96 -17.06 3.85 -0.03
N LEU A 97 -15.77 3.88 0.33
CA LEU A 97 -15.37 4.02 1.72
C LEU A 97 -15.60 5.45 2.22
N TYR A 98 -16.59 5.61 3.10
CA TYR A 98 -16.92 6.88 3.74
C TYR A 98 -15.91 7.23 4.85
N LEU A 99 -15.07 8.22 4.57
CA LEU A 99 -14.00 8.71 5.44
C LEU A 99 -14.39 10.04 6.11
N ARG A 100 -13.80 10.30 7.29
CA ARG A 100 -13.92 11.61 7.96
C ARG A 100 -13.06 12.64 7.26
N LEU A 101 -13.52 13.88 7.14
CA LEU A 101 -12.73 14.99 6.57
C LEU A 101 -11.35 15.15 7.26
N ALA A 102 -11.28 14.89 8.56
CA ALA A 102 -10.04 14.79 9.34
C ALA A 102 -8.95 13.89 8.72
N THR A 103 -9.31 12.89 7.91
CA THR A 103 -8.33 12.06 7.19
C THR A 103 -7.66 12.80 6.04
N LEU A 104 -8.39 13.70 5.38
CA LEU A 104 -7.95 14.50 4.24
C LEU A 104 -7.14 15.72 4.68
N THR A 105 -7.55 16.36 5.79
CA THR A 105 -6.82 17.49 6.42
C THR A 105 -5.61 17.06 7.25
N GLY A 106 -5.36 15.74 7.39
CA GLY A 106 -4.22 15.20 8.14
C GLY A 106 -4.41 15.11 9.67
N GLU A 107 -5.51 15.65 10.23
CA GLU A 107 -5.86 15.54 11.65
C GLU A 107 -6.00 14.09 12.14
N HIS A 108 -6.36 13.16 11.24
CA HIS A 108 -6.41 11.73 11.47
C HIS A 108 -5.45 11.00 10.53
N ASN A 109 -4.49 10.24 11.09
CA ASN A 109 -3.32 9.69 10.40
C ASN A 109 -3.57 8.55 9.39
N PHE A 110 -4.72 8.50 8.71
CA PHE A 110 -5.07 7.39 7.81
C PHE A 110 -4.10 7.30 6.62
N PHE A 111 -3.83 8.41 5.93
CA PHE A 111 -2.95 8.48 4.76
C PHE A 111 -1.48 8.81 5.08
N SER A 112 -1.14 9.10 6.34
CA SER A 112 0.23 9.43 6.77
C SER A 112 0.93 8.33 7.57
N ARG A 113 0.22 7.26 7.96
CA ARG A 113 0.75 6.10 8.72
C ARG A 113 2.04 5.48 8.20
N TYR A 114 2.28 5.55 6.89
CA TYR A 114 3.48 4.98 6.27
C TYR A 114 4.57 6.01 5.97
N GLU A 115 4.31 7.31 6.18
CA GLU A 115 5.30 8.39 6.04
C GLU A 115 6.14 8.62 7.31
N ASP A 116 5.77 8.01 8.44
CA ASP A 116 6.71 7.66 9.53
C ASP A 116 7.71 6.54 9.09
N ALA A 117 8.17 6.63 7.84
CA ALA A 117 8.87 5.60 7.08
C ALA A 117 10.18 5.13 7.72
N ALA A 118 10.77 5.93 8.61
CA ALA A 118 11.90 5.54 9.44
C ALA A 118 11.62 4.31 10.33
N VAL A 119 10.37 3.93 10.56
CA VAL A 119 9.98 2.65 11.20
C VAL A 119 9.91 1.52 10.16
N ILE A 120 9.28 1.78 9.00
CA ILE A 120 9.04 0.80 7.95
C ILE A 120 10.33 0.35 7.25
N SER A 121 11.25 1.28 6.95
CA SER A 121 12.57 0.96 6.38
C SER A 121 13.37 0.01 7.28
N ARG A 122 13.24 0.13 8.62
CA ARG A 122 13.83 -0.84 9.58
C ARG A 122 13.12 -2.20 9.53
N GLY A 123 11.80 -2.23 9.38
CA GLY A 123 11.03 -3.47 9.20
C GLY A 123 11.39 -4.22 7.92
N ILE A 124 11.51 -3.51 6.80
CA ILE A 124 11.89 -4.07 5.49
C ILE A 124 13.34 -4.54 5.50
N GLN A 125 14.29 -3.74 6.01
CA GLN A 125 15.69 -4.18 6.13
C GLN A 125 15.80 -5.43 7.02
N ALA A 126 15.15 -5.44 8.18
CA ALA A 126 15.13 -6.59 9.08
C ALA A 126 14.36 -7.81 8.51
N ARG A 127 13.62 -7.68 7.40
CA ARG A 127 13.07 -8.82 6.63
C ARG A 127 14.12 -9.35 5.67
N MET A 128 14.77 -8.48 4.90
CA MET A 128 15.83 -8.84 3.95
C MET A 128 17.02 -9.50 4.65
N ASP A 129 17.47 -8.95 5.78
CA ASP A 129 18.56 -9.50 6.60
C ASP A 129 18.27 -10.89 7.21
N ARG A 130 16.98 -11.29 7.26
CA ARG A 130 16.53 -12.61 7.71
C ARG A 130 16.28 -13.59 6.55
N LEU A 131 16.02 -13.09 5.35
CA LEU A 131 15.90 -13.92 4.15
C LEU A 131 17.28 -14.35 3.65
N SER A 132 18.23 -13.42 3.52
CA SER A 132 19.61 -13.72 3.11
C SER A 132 20.32 -14.69 4.07
N LYS A 133 20.05 -14.60 5.38
CA LYS A 133 20.56 -15.55 6.40
C LYS A 133 19.87 -16.91 6.40
N LYS A 134 18.87 -17.14 5.55
CA LYS A 134 18.13 -18.41 5.43
C LYS A 134 18.46 -19.18 4.15
N GLU A 135 19.15 -18.55 3.20
CA GLU A 135 19.53 -19.17 1.91
C GLU A 135 20.84 -19.98 1.98
N ASP A 136 21.51 -20.02 3.13
CA ASP A 136 22.78 -20.74 3.32
C ASP A 136 22.66 -21.97 4.28
N PRO A 137 21.99 -23.08 3.87
CA PRO A 137 21.99 -24.33 4.60
C PRO A 137 22.91 -25.42 3.99
N ASN A 138 23.66 -25.15 2.90
CA ASN A 138 24.34 -26.22 2.14
C ASN A 138 25.67 -25.80 1.47
N ALA A 139 26.66 -25.41 2.28
CA ALA A 139 28.03 -25.08 1.82
C ALA A 139 29.06 -26.21 2.07
N THR A 140 28.68 -27.48 1.90
CA THR A 140 29.55 -28.68 1.97
C THR A 140 28.76 -29.86 1.36
N VAL A 141 29.26 -30.90 0.68
CA VAL A 141 30.58 -31.51 0.36
C VAL A 141 30.45 -32.10 -1.08
N THR A 142 31.44 -32.53 -1.90
CA THR A 142 32.89 -32.81 -1.80
C THR A 142 33.52 -32.72 -3.21
N SER A 143 34.84 -32.52 -3.32
CA SER A 143 35.64 -33.07 -4.44
C SER A 143 36.98 -33.61 -3.90
N ALA A 144 37.19 -34.93 -3.99
CA ALA A 144 38.39 -35.58 -3.46
C ALA A 144 38.74 -36.85 -4.26
N SER A 145 39.86 -36.80 -5.00
CA SER A 145 40.58 -37.90 -5.68
C SER A 145 41.59 -37.25 -6.65
N ASP A 146 42.84 -37.69 -6.83
CA ASP A 146 43.68 -38.62 -6.06
C ASP A 146 45.14 -38.48 -6.54
N GLY A 147 46.12 -39.12 -5.87
CA GLY A 147 47.36 -39.57 -6.53
C GLY A 147 48.70 -38.84 -6.24
N SER A 148 49.43 -39.41 -5.28
CA SER A 148 50.86 -39.81 -5.38
C SER A 148 52.03 -38.79 -5.46
N SER A 149 52.95 -38.97 -4.49
CA SER A 149 54.43 -38.93 -4.63
C SER A 149 55.14 -37.57 -4.78
N ALA A 150 56.34 -37.32 -4.24
CA ALA A 150 57.27 -38.17 -3.46
C ALA A 150 58.06 -37.37 -2.38
N SER A 151 58.84 -38.09 -1.58
CA SER A 151 59.77 -37.62 -0.54
C SER A 151 60.97 -36.80 -1.05
N SER A 152 61.52 -35.94 -0.18
CA SER A 152 62.96 -35.87 0.15
C SER A 152 63.23 -34.93 1.34
N ASP A 153 63.99 -35.39 2.34
CA ASP A 153 64.70 -34.54 3.29
C ASP A 153 66.04 -34.10 2.69
N THR A 154 66.49 -32.86 2.96
CA THR A 154 67.93 -32.52 3.11
C THR A 154 68.12 -31.15 3.76
#